data_AF-A0A8B5WIJ7-F1
#
_entry.id   AF-A0A8B5WIJ7-F1
#
_cell.length_a   1.000
_cell.length_b   1.000
_cell.length_c   1.000
_cell.angle_alpha   90.00
_cell.angle_beta   90.00
_cell.angle_gamma   90.00
#
_symmetry.space_group_name_H-M   'P 1'
#
loop_
_entity.id
_entity.type
_entity.pdbx_description
1 polymer ?
#
loop_
_entity_poly.entity_id
_entity_poly.type
_entity_poly.pdbx_seq_one_letter_code
_entity_poly.pdbx_strand_id
1 'polypeptide(L)'
;MTTIVVLFNLKPGTDVAAYEQWARARDLPTVNGLDSVDRFEVLRSAGLLMSDAAPPYAYVELIRVNDMEKFGADVSSETVQKVAAEFGEFADNPLFILTEAL
;
A
#
# COMPACT_ATOMS: atom_id res chain seq x y z
N MET A 1 -14.42 -6.02 -10.45
CA MET A 1 -13.66 -4.84 -9.95
C MET A 1 -12.28 -5.31 -9.55
N THR A 2 -11.24 -4.65 -10.05
CA THR A 2 -9.84 -5.05 -9.80
C THR A 2 -9.36 -4.46 -8.49
N THR A 3 -8.58 -5.22 -7.72
CA THR A 3 -7.96 -4.71 -6.50
C THR A 3 -6.57 -5.26 -6.33
N ILE A 4 -5.62 -4.37 -6.09
CA ILE A 4 -4.27 -4.75 -5.69
C ILE A 4 -4.25 -4.76 -4.17
N VAL A 5 -3.87 -5.90 -3.59
CA VAL A 5 -3.63 -6.05 -2.16
C VAL A 5 -2.13 -6.05 -1.95
N VAL A 6 -1.62 -5.17 -1.08
CA VAL A 6 -0.20 -5.18 -0.69
C VAL A 6 -0.10 -5.59 0.77
N LEU A 7 0.74 -6.58 1.06
CA LEU A 7 0.99 -7.06 2.41
C LEU A 7 2.46 -6.81 2.76
N PHE A 8 2.73 -6.11 3.85
CA PHE A 8 4.11 -5.79 4.21
C PHE A 8 4.35 -5.59 5.70
N ASN A 9 5.63 -5.71 6.05
CA ASN A 9 6.19 -5.30 7.34
C ASN A 9 7.15 -4.15 7.10
N LEU A 10 7.52 -3.44 8.17
CA LEU A 10 8.55 -2.41 8.09
C LEU A 10 9.94 -3.06 8.24
N LYS A 11 10.94 -2.48 7.59
CA LYS A 11 12.34 -2.88 7.77
C LYS A 11 12.78 -2.78 9.23
N PRO A 12 13.74 -3.59 9.67
CA PRO A 12 14.32 -3.48 11.01
C PRO A 12 14.86 -2.08 11.28
N GLY A 13 14.47 -1.48 12.41
CA GLY A 13 14.93 -0.15 12.82
C GLY A 13 14.12 1.01 12.22
N THR A 14 13.15 0.75 11.35
CA THR A 14 12.24 1.79 10.84
C THR A 14 11.37 2.35 11.97
N ASP A 15 11.31 3.68 12.07
CA ASP A 15 10.38 4.36 12.97
C ASP A 15 8.95 4.26 12.42
N VAL A 16 8.10 3.57 13.18
CA VAL A 16 6.67 3.38 12.87
C VAL A 16 5.95 4.72 12.72
N ALA A 17 6.24 5.70 13.60
CA ALA A 17 5.57 7.00 13.56
C ALA A 17 5.97 7.80 12.31
N ALA A 18 7.24 7.70 11.91
CA ALA A 18 7.72 8.31 10.68
C ALA A 18 7.05 7.70 9.44
N TYR A 19 6.93 6.37 9.39
CA TYR A 19 6.20 5.68 8.33
C TYR A 19 4.73 6.10 8.29
N GLU A 20 4.01 6.03 9.41
CA GLU A 20 2.58 6.38 9.45
C GLU A 20 2.34 7.85 9.09
N GLN A 21 3.23 8.76 9.48
CA GLN A 21 3.17 10.17 9.09
C GLN A 21 3.38 10.34 7.59
N TRP A 22 4.40 9.69 7.03
CA TRP A 22 4.67 9.71 5.59
C TRP A 22 3.49 9.14 4.80
N ALA A 23 2.94 8.00 5.23
CA ALA A 23 1.81 7.36 4.56
C ALA A 23 0.59 8.30 4.50
N ARG A 24 0.27 8.97 5.61
CA ARG A 24 -0.86 9.93 5.68
C ARG A 24 -0.63 11.20 4.88
N ALA A 25 0.59 11.74 4.90
CA ALA A 25 0.89 13.04 4.31
C ALA A 25 1.24 12.94 2.82
N ARG A 26 1.76 11.80 2.35
CA ARG A 26 2.34 11.65 1.03
C ARG A 26 1.72 10.52 0.22
N ASP A 27 1.76 9.30 0.74
CA ASP A 27 1.35 8.12 -0.01
C ASP A 27 -0.16 8.11 -0.30
N LEU A 28 -0.97 8.14 0.78
CA LEU A 28 -2.43 8.13 0.70
C LEU A 28 -3.00 9.21 -0.23
N PRO A 29 -2.60 10.49 -0.14
CA PRO A 29 -3.09 11.52 -1.05
C PRO A 29 -2.59 11.36 -2.49
N THR A 30 -1.37 10.87 -2.69
CA THR A 30 -0.82 10.73 -4.04
C THR A 30 -1.52 9.61 -4.80
N VAL A 31 -1.69 8.43 -4.20
CA VAL A 31 -2.33 7.29 -4.86
C VAL A 31 -3.84 7.50 -5.02
N ASN A 32 -4.52 8.11 -4.04
CA ASN A 32 -5.94 8.50 -4.21
C ASN A 32 -6.14 9.65 -5.22
N GLY A 33 -5.08 10.34 -5.62
CA GLY A 33 -5.12 11.40 -6.64
C GLY A 33 -4.94 10.89 -8.07
N LEU A 34 -4.71 9.59 -8.26
CA LEU A 34 -4.52 8.98 -9.58
C LEU A 34 -5.87 8.71 -10.25
N ASP A 35 -6.00 9.07 -11.53
CA ASP A 35 -7.24 8.88 -12.29
C ASP A 35 -7.61 7.38 -12.44
N SER A 36 -6.62 6.49 -12.36
CA SER A 36 -6.81 5.04 -12.42
C SER A 36 -7.27 4.40 -11.10
N VAL A 37 -7.30 5.14 -10.00
CA VAL A 37 -7.59 4.63 -8.65
C VAL A 37 -8.88 5.24 -8.10
N ASP A 38 -9.87 4.38 -7.83
CA ASP A 38 -11.12 4.81 -7.19
C ASP A 38 -10.94 5.02 -5.68
N ARG A 39 -10.08 4.21 -5.06
CA ARG A 39 -9.84 4.26 -3.62
C ARG A 39 -8.54 3.56 -3.26
N PHE A 40 -7.75 4.20 -2.40
CA PHE A 40 -6.58 3.63 -1.78
C PHE A 40 -6.66 3.76 -0.25
N GLU A 41 -6.40 2.65 0.43
CA GLU A 41 -6.43 2.55 1.89
C GLU A 41 -5.20 1.81 2.40
N VAL A 42 -4.65 2.29 3.52
CA VAL A 42 -3.62 1.60 4.31
C VAL A 42 -4.25 1.21 5.64
N LEU A 43 -4.26 -0.08 5.93
CA LEU A 43 -4.79 -0.66 7.15
C LEU A 43 -3.62 -1.17 8.01
N ARG A 44 -3.55 -0.74 9.25
CA ARG A 44 -2.66 -1.34 10.24
C ARG A 44 -3.32 -2.56 10.86
N SER A 45 -2.63 -3.68 10.86
CA SER A 45 -3.08 -4.91 11.52
C SER A 45 -3.13 -4.71 13.03
N ALA A 46 -4.32 -4.89 13.62
CA ALA A 46 -4.53 -4.72 15.06
C ALA A 46 -4.38 -6.02 15.86
N GLY A 47 -4.50 -7.17 15.22
CA GLY A 47 -4.46 -8.49 15.86
C GLY A 47 -5.10 -9.56 14.97
N LEU A 48 -5.00 -10.82 15.39
CA LEU A 48 -5.69 -11.93 14.77
C LEU A 48 -6.99 -12.25 15.51
N LEU A 49 -8.04 -12.64 14.78
CA LEU A 49 -9.26 -13.12 15.41
C LEU A 49 -9.03 -14.53 15.93
N MET A 50 -9.56 -14.83 17.13
CA MET A 50 -9.47 -16.15 17.77
C MET A 50 -8.03 -16.64 18.05
N SER A 51 -7.05 -15.74 18.08
CA SER A 51 -5.64 -16.06 18.36
C SER A 51 -4.90 -14.86 18.94
N ASP A 52 -4.01 -15.12 19.90
CA ASP A 52 -3.09 -14.11 20.46
C ASP A 52 -1.77 -14.01 19.67
N ALA A 53 -1.62 -14.75 18.58
CA ALA A 53 -0.46 -14.65 17.72
C ALA A 53 -0.41 -13.29 17.01
N ALA A 54 0.81 -12.81 16.72
CA ALA A 54 0.99 -11.60 15.93
C ALA A 54 0.48 -11.79 14.49
N PRO A 55 -0.16 -10.77 13.89
CA PRO A 55 -0.46 -10.78 12.46
C PRO A 55 0.81 -11.01 11.63
N PRO A 56 0.74 -11.81 10.55
CA PRO A 56 1.92 -12.08 9.70
C PRO A 56 2.42 -10.83 8.96
N TYR A 57 1.56 -9.83 8.79
CA TYR A 57 1.89 -8.53 8.19
C TYR A 57 1.35 -7.40 9.06
N ALA A 58 2.20 -6.40 9.33
CA ALA A 58 1.85 -5.23 10.12
C ALA A 58 0.89 -4.29 9.39
N TYR A 59 0.94 -4.27 8.05
CA TYR A 59 0.12 -3.39 7.22
C TYR A 59 -0.45 -4.12 6.00
N VAL A 60 -1.63 -3.63 5.57
CA VAL A 60 -2.35 -4.07 4.37
C VAL A 60 -2.77 -2.84 3.59
N GLU A 61 -2.36 -2.77 2.32
CA GLU A 61 -2.87 -1.78 1.38
C GLU A 61 -3.94 -2.39 0.49
N LEU A 62 -4.96 -1.58 0.18
CA LEU A 62 -6.01 -1.92 -0.76
C LEU A 62 -6.10 -0.83 -1.81
N ILE A 63 -5.72 -1.15 -3.05
CA ILE A 63 -5.81 -0.24 -4.19
C ILE A 63 -6.96 -0.71 -5.08
N ARG A 64 -8.08 0.02 -5.10
CA ARG A 64 -9.21 -0.22 -5.99
C ARG A 64 -8.92 0.47 -7.32
N VAL A 65 -8.59 -0.32 -8.34
CA VAL A 65 -8.18 0.17 -9.65
C VAL A 65 -9.37 0.08 -10.61
N ASN A 66 -9.71 1.20 -11.25
CA ASN A 66 -10.79 1.28 -12.22
C ASN A 66 -10.34 0.90 -13.65
N ASP A 67 -9.06 1.08 -13.96
CA ASP A 67 -8.47 0.86 -15.28
C ASP A 67 -6.99 0.46 -15.15
N MET A 68 -6.65 -0.79 -15.48
CA MET A 68 -5.29 -1.33 -15.34
C MET A 68 -4.31 -0.78 -16.38
N GLU A 69 -4.77 -0.36 -17.56
CA GLU A 69 -3.89 0.24 -18.57
C GLU A 69 -3.45 1.63 -18.12
N LYS A 70 -4.42 2.44 -17.65
CA LYS A 70 -4.13 3.75 -17.05
C LYS A 70 -3.29 3.62 -15.79
N PHE A 71 -3.57 2.63 -14.95
CA PHE A 71 -2.76 2.36 -13.77
C PHE A 71 -1.30 2.09 -14.15
N GLY A 72 -1.06 1.30 -15.19
CA GLY A 72 0.29 1.08 -15.74
C GLY A 72 1.00 2.37 -16.17
N ALA A 73 0.27 3.32 -16.75
CA ALA A 73 0.81 4.63 -17.10
C ALA A 73 1.08 5.50 -15.85
N ASP A 74 0.14 5.53 -14.90
CA ASP A 74 0.25 6.29 -13.65
C ASP A 74 1.44 5.82 -12.81
N VAL A 75 1.63 4.51 -12.65
CA VAL A 75 2.78 3.96 -11.92
C VAL A 75 4.11 4.25 -12.62
N SER A 76 4.10 4.47 -13.93
CA SER A 76 5.30 4.85 -14.69
C SER A 76 5.62 6.34 -14.59
N SER A 77 4.74 7.15 -13.98
CA SER A 77 4.97 8.58 -13.79
C SER A 77 6.07 8.84 -12.76
N GLU A 78 6.78 9.96 -12.93
CA GLU A 78 7.86 10.35 -12.00
C GLU A 78 7.37 10.52 -10.56
N THR A 79 6.14 11.01 -10.38
CA THR A 79 5.53 11.20 -9.06
C THR A 79 5.31 9.87 -8.34
N VAL A 80 4.72 8.89 -9.01
CA VAL A 80 4.45 7.57 -8.40
C VAL A 80 5.73 6.79 -8.20
N GLN A 81 6.70 6.86 -9.13
CA GLN A 81 8.01 6.25 -8.96
C GLN A 81 8.76 6.78 -7.73
N LYS A 82 8.67 8.08 -7.44
CA LYS A 82 9.25 8.67 -6.22
C LYS A 82 8.57 8.12 -4.96
N VAL A 83 7.24 8.07 -4.93
CA VAL A 83 6.50 7.51 -3.79
C VAL A 83 6.81 6.02 -3.60
N ALA A 84 6.90 5.24 -4.68
CA ALA A 84 7.27 3.84 -4.63
C ALA A 84 8.70 3.62 -4.11
N ALA A 85 9.65 4.49 -4.50
CA ALA A 85 11.01 4.47 -3.96
C ALA A 85 11.04 4.80 -2.46
N GLU A 86 10.34 5.86 -2.05
CA GLU A 86 10.19 6.23 -0.62
C GLU A 86 9.54 5.10 0.19
N PHE A 87 8.48 4.47 -0.34
CA PHE A 87 7.86 3.28 0.25
C PHE A 87 8.87 2.13 0.42
N GLY A 88 9.69 1.91 -0.61
CA GLY A 88 10.76 0.91 -0.61
C GLY A 88 11.83 1.14 0.47
N GLU A 89 11.99 2.36 1.01
CA GLU A 89 12.84 2.62 2.16
C GLU A 89 12.24 2.12 3.47
N PHE A 90 10.91 2.11 3.58
CA PHE A 90 10.18 1.67 4.77
C PHE A 90 9.85 0.17 4.77
N ALA A 91 9.37 -0.36 3.64
CA ALA A 91 8.80 -1.69 3.54
C ALA A 91 9.87 -2.78 3.39
N ASP A 92 9.71 -3.86 4.15
CA ASP A 92 10.51 -5.08 4.03
C ASP A 92 9.79 -6.10 3.14
N ASN A 93 10.33 -6.30 1.93
CA ASN A 93 9.86 -7.27 0.94
C ASN A 93 8.32 -7.33 0.79
N PRO A 94 7.66 -6.20 0.42
CA PRO A 94 6.21 -6.15 0.25
C PRO A 94 5.71 -7.15 -0.80
N LEU A 95 4.59 -7.82 -0.50
CA LEU A 95 3.92 -8.75 -1.40
C LEU A 95 2.75 -8.05 -2.11
N PHE A 96 2.78 -8.01 -3.44
CA PHE A 96 1.72 -7.44 -4.27
C PHE A 96 0.86 -8.55 -4.88
N ILE A 97 -0.45 -8.49 -4.65
CA ILE A 97 -1.41 -9.50 -5.08
C ILE A 97 -2.49 -8.83 -5.93
N LEU A 98 -2.59 -9.21 -7.20
CA LEU A 98 -3.69 -8.81 -8.06
C LEU A 98 -4.92 -9.69 -7.76
N THR A 99 -6.06 -9.05 -7.50
CA THR A 99 -7.32 -9.73 -7.17
C THR A 99 -8.46 -9.18 -8.01
N GLU A 100 -9.50 -10.01 -8.17
CA GLU A 100 -10.75 -9.65 -8.83
C GLU A 100 -11.94 -10.00 -7.93
N ALA A 101 -13.00 -9.20 -8.02
CA ALA A 101 -14.28 -9.55 -7.41
C ALA A 101 -14.88 -10.78 -8.10
N LEU A 102 -15.47 -11.69 -7.31
CA LEU A 102 -16.23 -12.84 -7.78
C LEU A 102 -17.59 -12.44 -8.37
#